data_AF-A0A953VSE6-F1
#
_entry.id   AF-A0A953VSE6-F1
#
_cell.length_a   1.000
_cell.length_b   1.000
_cell.length_c   1.000
_cell.angle_alpha   90.00
_cell.angle_beta   90.00
_cell.angle_gamma   90.00
#
_symmetry.space_group_name_H-M   'P 1'
#
loop_
_entity.id
_entity.type
_entity.pdbx_description
1 polymer ?
#
loop_
_entity_poly.entity_id
_entity_poly.type
_entity_poly.pdbx_seq_one_letter_code
_entity_poly.pdbx_strand_id
1 'polypeptide(L)'
;MARPSGIDLVTGSGTRIATVCRPVALALSAIIALPAMLAAQEAPDTLPTDPPAEPAQSGNALEDAARAYVASPGQQALIDSLLSPEAILAQINAASPDLPPKLTGLVSRIASDELESLRPKLEAAMVDSAVKTFTLDEIHALDVFYNTPEGRSILLKMQPFLEDALAQVAPEIRAAQDVILQRTVEALQLGR
;
A
#
# COMPACT_ATOMS: atom_id res chain seq x y z
N MET A 1 -39.44 2.48 -60.30
CA MET A 1 -40.38 1.39 -59.93
C MET A 1 -39.72 0.55 -58.84
N ALA A 2 -40.39 -0.04 -57.85
CA ALA A 2 -41.60 0.32 -57.09
C ALA A 2 -41.67 -0.60 -55.84
N ARG A 3 -42.16 -0.09 -54.71
CA ARG A 3 -42.52 -0.81 -53.45
C ARG A 3 -43.81 -1.66 -53.65
N PRO A 4 -44.38 -2.39 -52.64
CA PRO A 4 -44.11 -2.51 -51.18
C PRO A 4 -43.70 -3.96 -50.77
N SER A 5 -43.68 -4.46 -49.53
CA SER A 5 -44.11 -4.06 -48.15
C SER A 5 -43.04 -4.50 -47.13
N GLY A 6 -43.09 -4.27 -45.80
CA GLY A 6 -44.02 -3.56 -44.91
C GLY A 6 -44.26 -4.35 -43.60
N ILE A 7 -43.57 -3.99 -42.51
CA ILE A 7 -43.89 -4.38 -41.12
C ILE A 7 -43.70 -3.13 -40.25
N ASP A 8 -44.67 -2.87 -39.38
CA ASP A 8 -44.86 -1.59 -38.69
C ASP A 8 -44.00 -1.36 -37.44
N LEU A 9 -43.85 -0.07 -37.11
CA LEU A 9 -43.49 0.37 -35.77
C LEU A 9 -44.64 0.08 -34.79
N VAL A 10 -44.32 -0.41 -33.59
CA VAL A 10 -45.13 -0.13 -32.40
C VAL A 10 -44.27 0.57 -31.35
N THR A 11 -44.53 1.86 -31.18
CA THR A 11 -44.12 2.69 -30.05
C THR A 11 -44.82 2.24 -28.77
N GLY A 12 -44.08 2.06 -27.69
CA GLY A 12 -44.61 1.81 -26.35
C GLY A 12 -44.01 2.80 -25.35
N SER A 13 -44.70 3.92 -25.11
CA SER A 13 -44.26 4.96 -24.17
C SER A 13 -44.96 4.81 -22.82
N GLY A 14 -44.17 4.83 -21.74
CA GLY A 14 -44.60 5.27 -20.41
C GLY A 14 -45.51 4.36 -19.59
N THR A 15 -45.06 4.04 -18.37
CA THR A 15 -45.77 4.46 -17.15
C THR A 15 -44.77 4.51 -15.99
N ARG A 16 -44.72 5.65 -15.30
CA ARG A 16 -43.99 5.80 -14.04
C ARG A 16 -44.85 5.21 -12.92
N ILE A 17 -44.28 4.39 -12.03
CA ILE A 17 -44.84 4.19 -10.69
C ILE A 17 -43.73 4.50 -9.69
N ALA A 18 -43.89 5.63 -9.00
CA ALA A 18 -43.05 6.01 -7.88
C ALA A 18 -43.80 5.72 -6.58
N THR A 19 -43.29 4.77 -5.79
CA THR A 19 -43.72 4.45 -4.42
C THR A 19 -42.46 3.95 -3.71
N VAL A 20 -41.64 4.78 -3.05
CA VAL A 20 -41.91 5.50 -1.79
C VAL A 20 -42.54 4.59 -0.72
N CYS A 21 -41.70 3.87 0.03
CA CYS A 21 -41.96 3.58 1.45
C CYS A 21 -40.71 3.04 2.19
N ARG A 22 -39.84 3.97 2.63
CA ARG A 22 -39.20 3.92 3.96
C ARG A 22 -39.97 4.93 4.84
N PRO A 23 -39.94 4.87 6.19
CA PRO A 23 -39.21 3.94 7.05
C PRO A 23 -40.11 3.21 8.09
N VAL A 24 -39.55 2.22 8.80
CA VAL A 24 -40.00 1.89 10.16
C VAL A 24 -38.85 2.18 11.11
N ALA A 25 -38.85 3.41 11.63
CA ALA A 25 -38.15 3.73 12.87
C ALA A 25 -39.15 3.51 14.01
N LEU A 26 -38.80 2.69 14.99
CA LEU A 26 -39.60 2.50 16.19
C LEU A 26 -38.65 2.56 17.40
N ALA A 27 -38.63 3.71 18.06
CA ALA A 27 -37.87 3.96 19.26
C ALA A 27 -38.83 4.04 20.46
N LEU A 28 -38.58 3.20 21.47
CA LEU A 28 -39.07 3.36 22.85
C LEU A 28 -38.19 2.43 23.72
N SER A 29 -37.09 2.94 24.28
CA SER A 29 -37.03 3.57 25.62
C SER A 29 -37.38 2.62 26.77
N ALA A 30 -36.35 2.17 27.49
CA ALA A 30 -36.45 1.78 28.89
C ALA A 30 -35.15 2.18 29.62
N ILE A 31 -35.26 3.14 30.53
CA ILE A 31 -34.16 3.62 31.37
C ILE A 31 -34.00 2.65 32.54
N ILE A 32 -32.79 2.12 32.75
CA ILE A 32 -32.39 1.57 34.05
C ILE A 32 -31.15 2.33 34.50
N ALA A 33 -31.35 3.28 35.41
CA ALA A 33 -30.27 3.85 36.20
C ALA A 33 -30.03 2.92 37.40
N LEU A 34 -28.84 2.33 37.49
CA LEU A 34 -28.30 1.73 38.72
C LEU A 34 -26.95 2.38 39.05
N PRO A 35 -26.57 2.43 40.35
CA PRO A 35 -25.66 3.47 40.84
C PRO A 35 -24.18 3.16 40.66
N ALA A 36 -23.37 4.22 40.67
CA ALA A 36 -21.93 4.14 40.78
C ALA A 36 -21.51 3.67 42.18
N MET A 37 -20.96 2.46 42.31
CA MET A 37 -19.87 2.14 43.24
C MET A 37 -19.33 0.72 43.01
N LEU A 38 -18.20 0.61 42.32
CA LEU A 38 -17.00 -0.05 42.88
C LEU A 38 -15.76 0.39 42.09
N ALA A 39 -14.87 1.12 42.75
CA ALA A 39 -13.54 1.43 42.21
C ALA A 39 -12.55 0.30 42.55
N ALA A 40 -11.32 0.40 42.03
CA ALA A 40 -10.21 -0.55 42.18
C ALA A 40 -10.25 -1.80 41.27
N GLN A 41 -10.02 -1.56 39.98
CA GLN A 41 -9.17 -2.45 39.17
C GLN A 41 -7.87 -1.66 38.90
N GLU A 42 -6.76 -2.04 39.55
CA GLU A 42 -5.45 -1.49 39.19
C GLU A 42 -5.10 -1.98 37.77
N ALA A 43 -4.98 -1.04 36.83
CA ALA A 43 -4.44 -1.30 35.51
C ALA A 43 -2.91 -1.10 35.54
N PRO A 44 -2.11 -1.98 34.92
CA PRO A 44 -0.66 -1.81 34.85
C PRO A 44 -0.30 -0.61 33.96
N ASP A 45 0.89 -0.02 34.18
CA ASP A 45 1.43 1.10 33.40
C ASP A 45 1.38 0.87 31.88
N THR A 46 0.34 1.36 31.23
CA THR A 46 0.31 1.54 29.78
C THR A 46 0.99 2.88 29.48
N LEU A 47 2.14 2.82 28.78
CA LEU A 47 2.72 3.99 28.15
C LEU A 47 1.65 4.70 27.31
N PRO A 48 1.50 6.04 27.41
CA PRO A 48 0.54 6.77 26.58
C PRO A 48 0.95 6.68 25.10
N THR A 49 0.18 5.92 24.33
CA THR A 49 0.34 5.73 22.87
C THR A 49 -0.60 6.58 22.02
N ASP A 50 -1.31 7.53 22.62
CA ASP A 50 -2.01 8.55 21.83
C ASP A 50 -1.00 9.61 21.36
N PRO A 51 -0.68 9.70 20.05
CA PRO A 51 0.01 10.89 19.55
C PRO A 51 -0.87 12.10 19.84
N PRO A 52 -0.29 13.27 20.18
CA PRO A 52 -1.09 14.46 20.41
C PRO A 52 -1.94 14.76 19.18
N ALA A 53 -3.23 15.03 19.39
CA ALA A 53 -4.14 15.41 18.31
C ALA A 53 -3.74 16.81 17.80
N GLU A 54 -2.83 16.82 16.83
CA GLU A 54 -2.34 18.06 16.22
C GLU A 54 -3.46 18.80 15.48
N PRO A 55 -3.44 20.14 15.46
CA PRO A 55 -4.44 20.92 14.77
C PRO A 55 -4.45 20.58 13.29
N ALA A 56 -5.64 20.44 12.70
CA ALA A 56 -5.80 20.16 11.28
C ALA A 56 -5.13 21.26 10.42
N GLN A 57 -3.89 20.99 10.00
CA GLN A 57 -3.14 21.81 9.06
C GLN A 57 -3.94 21.86 7.75
N SER A 58 -3.99 23.03 7.11
CA SER A 58 -4.76 23.24 5.87
C SER A 58 -4.38 22.19 4.83
N GLY A 59 -5.32 21.31 4.46
CA GLY A 59 -5.01 20.07 3.71
C GLY A 59 -4.17 20.27 2.44
N ASN A 60 -4.37 21.39 1.74
CA ASN A 60 -3.58 21.77 0.57
C ASN A 60 -2.07 21.89 0.87
N ALA A 61 -1.68 22.45 2.03
CA ALA A 61 -0.29 22.63 2.40
C ALA A 61 0.42 21.29 2.69
N LEU A 62 -0.30 20.35 3.33
CA LEU A 62 0.19 18.99 3.56
C LEU A 62 0.33 18.21 2.24
N GLU A 63 -0.66 18.33 1.35
CA GLU A 63 -0.61 17.70 0.03
C GLU A 63 0.52 18.26 -0.86
N ASP A 64 0.72 19.58 -0.86
CA ASP A 64 1.78 20.23 -1.61
C ASP A 64 3.18 19.86 -1.07
N ALA A 65 3.35 19.78 0.26
CA ALA A 65 4.59 19.32 0.89
C ALA A 65 4.87 17.83 0.58
N ALA A 66 3.85 16.97 0.68
CA ALA A 66 3.94 15.56 0.31
C ALA A 66 4.35 15.38 -1.16
N ARG A 67 3.76 16.17 -2.08
CA ARG A 67 4.09 16.16 -3.50
C ARG A 67 5.52 16.62 -3.77
N ALA A 68 5.99 17.66 -3.08
CA ALA A 68 7.37 18.13 -3.16
C ALA A 68 8.37 17.05 -2.69
N TYR A 69 8.07 16.39 -1.57
CA TYR A 69 8.90 15.32 -1.00
C TYR A 69 9.02 14.10 -1.93
N VAL A 70 7.91 13.63 -2.52
CA VAL A 70 7.91 12.51 -3.49
C VAL A 70 8.63 12.90 -4.81
N ALA A 71 8.60 14.17 -5.19
CA ALA A 71 9.36 14.69 -6.32
C ALA A 71 10.85 14.97 -6.01
N SER A 72 11.31 14.79 -4.77
CA SER A 72 12.71 15.04 -4.40
C SER A 72 13.68 14.07 -5.12
N PRO A 73 14.93 14.48 -5.42
CA PRO A 73 15.89 13.61 -6.09
C PRO A 73 16.20 12.31 -5.35
N GLY A 74 16.09 12.31 -4.01
CA GLY A 74 16.28 11.11 -3.19
C GLY A 74 15.13 10.11 -3.36
N GLN A 75 13.88 10.58 -3.38
CA GLN A 75 12.72 9.71 -3.59
C GLN A 75 12.59 9.25 -5.04
N GLN A 76 12.87 10.12 -6.01
CA GLN A 76 12.89 9.73 -7.42
C GLN A 76 13.92 8.63 -7.70
N ALA A 77 15.12 8.68 -7.12
CA ALA A 77 16.12 7.61 -7.25
C ALA A 77 15.64 6.27 -6.64
N LEU A 78 14.82 6.29 -5.59
CA LEU A 78 14.22 5.08 -5.03
C LEU A 78 13.10 4.54 -5.92
N ILE A 79 12.28 5.41 -6.51
CA ILE A 79 11.24 5.04 -7.48
C ILE A 79 11.89 4.47 -8.76
N ASP A 80 12.98 5.06 -9.24
CA ASP A 80 13.78 4.56 -10.37
C ASP A 80 14.32 3.14 -10.08
N SER A 81 14.85 2.92 -8.87
CA SER A 81 15.36 1.62 -8.46
C SER A 81 14.26 0.56 -8.28
N LEU A 82 13.07 0.96 -7.83
CA LEU A 82 11.91 0.06 -7.69
C LEU A 82 11.29 -0.29 -9.05
N LEU A 83 11.22 0.69 -9.96
CA LEU A 83 10.71 0.55 -11.32
C LEU A 83 11.83 0.27 -12.32
N SER A 84 12.84 -0.51 -11.89
CA SER A 84 13.96 -0.97 -12.71
C SER A 84 13.54 -2.13 -13.64
N PRO A 85 13.71 -2.01 -14.97
CA PRO A 85 13.54 -3.14 -15.89
C PRO A 85 14.51 -4.30 -15.59
N GLU A 86 15.69 -4.00 -15.05
CA GLU A 86 16.71 -5.00 -14.67
C GLU A 86 16.21 -5.93 -13.56
N ALA A 87 15.45 -5.41 -12.59
CA ALA A 87 14.83 -6.23 -11.54
C ALA A 87 13.81 -7.24 -12.13
N ILE A 88 12.99 -6.79 -13.08
CA ILE A 88 12.06 -7.66 -13.81
C ILE A 88 12.82 -8.69 -14.65
N LEU A 89 13.87 -8.29 -15.37
CA LEU A 89 14.70 -9.19 -16.16
C LEU A 89 15.40 -10.25 -15.29
N ALA A 90 15.90 -9.87 -14.11
CA ALA A 90 16.50 -10.81 -13.16
C ALA A 90 15.50 -11.89 -12.73
N GLN A 91 14.26 -11.50 -12.43
CA GLN A 91 13.20 -12.45 -12.07
C GLN A 91 12.75 -13.32 -13.26
N ILE A 92 12.67 -12.77 -14.47
CA ILE A 92 12.36 -13.53 -15.69
C ILE A 92 13.47 -14.54 -16.02
N ASN A 93 14.74 -14.16 -15.89
CA ASN A 93 15.88 -15.06 -16.09
C ASN A 93 15.93 -16.16 -15.03
N ALA A 94 15.54 -15.87 -13.78
CA ALA A 94 15.43 -16.89 -12.74
C ALA A 94 14.31 -17.92 -13.01
N ALA A 95 13.23 -17.50 -13.67
CA ALA A 95 12.12 -18.38 -14.09
C ALA A 95 12.37 -19.09 -15.44
N SER A 96 13.19 -18.50 -16.32
CA SER A 96 13.49 -18.99 -17.68
C SER A 96 14.94 -18.65 -18.06
N PRO A 97 15.92 -19.48 -17.65
CA PRO A 97 17.35 -19.17 -17.80
C PRO A 97 17.84 -19.18 -19.25
N ASP A 98 17.13 -19.86 -20.16
CA ASP A 98 17.50 -20.02 -21.58
C ASP A 98 16.88 -18.95 -22.50
N LEU A 99 16.48 -17.79 -21.97
CA LEU A 99 15.79 -16.76 -22.75
C LEU A 99 16.68 -16.21 -23.88
N PRO A 100 16.29 -16.34 -25.17
CA PRO A 100 17.11 -15.86 -26.28
C PRO A 100 17.40 -14.35 -26.20
N PRO A 101 18.62 -13.87 -26.49
CA PRO A 101 18.99 -12.44 -26.33
C PRO A 101 18.07 -11.44 -27.04
N LYS A 102 17.49 -11.84 -28.19
CA LYS A 102 16.50 -11.02 -28.92
C LYS A 102 15.18 -10.84 -28.15
N LEU A 103 14.78 -11.85 -27.38
CA LEU A 103 13.61 -11.76 -26.51
C LEU A 103 13.94 -10.98 -25.24
N THR A 104 15.16 -11.08 -24.68
CA THR A 104 15.59 -10.27 -23.54
C THR A 104 15.46 -8.76 -23.82
N GLY A 105 15.93 -8.30 -24.99
CA GLY A 105 15.81 -6.89 -25.38
C GLY A 105 14.37 -6.44 -25.67
N LEU A 106 13.49 -7.35 -26.10
CA LEU A 106 12.06 -7.07 -26.28
C LEU A 106 11.33 -6.99 -24.93
N VAL A 107 11.57 -7.95 -24.04
CA VAL A 107 11.04 -7.99 -22.67
C VAL A 107 11.49 -6.75 -21.89
N SER A 108 12.77 -6.37 -21.99
CA SER A 108 13.29 -5.15 -21.35
C SER A 108 12.51 -3.91 -21.76
N ARG A 109 12.20 -3.76 -23.05
CA ARG A 109 11.45 -2.60 -23.56
C ARG A 109 10.01 -2.61 -23.08
N ILE A 110 9.32 -3.75 -23.19
CA ILE A 110 7.94 -3.89 -22.71
C ILE A 110 7.88 -3.60 -21.20
N ALA A 111 8.85 -4.08 -20.42
CA ALA A 111 8.97 -3.77 -19.01
C ALA A 111 9.15 -2.26 -18.77
N SER A 112 10.05 -1.59 -19.49
CA SER A 112 10.22 -0.13 -19.43
C SER A 112 8.92 0.62 -19.73
N ASP A 113 8.27 0.31 -20.86
CA ASP A 113 7.05 1.01 -21.31
C ASP A 113 5.90 0.87 -20.28
N GLU A 114 5.70 -0.33 -19.73
CA GLU A 114 4.67 -0.60 -18.72
C GLU A 114 5.01 0.07 -17.37
N LEU A 115 6.28 0.02 -16.93
CA LEU A 115 6.75 0.64 -15.69
C LEU A 115 6.69 2.17 -15.74
N GLU A 116 7.02 2.78 -16.88
CA GLU A 116 6.87 4.22 -17.09
C GLU A 116 5.39 4.63 -17.00
N SER A 117 4.48 3.83 -17.55
CA SER A 117 3.03 4.06 -17.43
C SER A 117 2.48 3.95 -15.99
N LEU A 118 3.19 3.21 -15.12
CA LEU A 118 2.84 3.02 -13.72
C LEU A 118 3.34 4.16 -12.82
N ARG A 119 4.46 4.82 -13.15
CA ARG A 119 5.08 5.86 -12.30
C ARG A 119 4.07 6.92 -11.81
N PRO A 120 3.24 7.57 -12.65
CA PRO A 120 2.33 8.61 -12.17
C PRO A 120 1.29 8.10 -11.16
N LYS A 121 0.90 6.83 -11.25
CA LYS A 121 -0.03 6.19 -10.31
C LYS A 121 0.67 5.84 -8.99
N LEU A 122 1.92 5.40 -9.05
CA LEU A 122 2.74 5.13 -7.88
C LEU A 122 3.02 6.42 -7.10
N GLU A 123 3.45 7.48 -7.79
CA GLU A 123 3.70 8.79 -7.17
C GLU A 123 2.45 9.36 -6.52
N ALA A 124 1.30 9.31 -7.22
CA ALA A 124 0.02 9.72 -6.64
C ALA A 124 -0.31 8.90 -5.39
N ALA A 125 -0.15 7.57 -5.41
CA ALA A 125 -0.38 6.70 -4.26
C ALA A 125 0.60 6.98 -3.09
N MET A 126 1.85 7.36 -3.38
CA MET A 126 2.83 7.77 -2.37
C MET A 126 2.43 9.09 -1.69
N VAL A 127 1.99 10.09 -2.47
CA VAL A 127 1.46 11.36 -1.92
C VAL A 127 0.22 11.09 -1.07
N ASP A 128 -0.73 10.32 -1.60
CA ASP A 128 -1.95 9.89 -0.91
C ASP A 128 -1.66 9.16 0.42
N SER A 129 -0.59 8.36 0.47
CA SER A 129 -0.16 7.64 1.68
C SER A 129 0.53 8.57 2.66
N ALA A 130 1.39 9.48 2.17
CA ALA A 130 2.10 10.44 3.01
C ALA A 130 1.13 11.37 3.74
N VAL A 131 0.14 11.94 3.04
CA VAL A 131 -0.92 12.80 3.61
C VAL A 131 -1.77 12.07 4.67
N LYS A 132 -1.89 10.74 4.60
CA LYS A 132 -2.63 9.91 5.57
C LYS A 132 -1.80 9.46 6.77
N THR A 133 -0.47 9.55 6.68
CA THR A 133 0.47 8.92 7.63
C THR A 133 1.29 9.94 8.41
N PHE A 134 1.60 11.08 7.80
CA PHE A 134 2.48 12.10 8.35
C PHE A 134 1.79 13.46 8.46
N THR A 135 2.22 14.23 9.44
CA THR A 135 1.93 15.65 9.62
C THR A 135 2.80 16.51 8.69
N LEU A 136 2.45 17.79 8.52
CA LEU A 136 3.22 18.72 7.67
C LEU A 136 4.64 18.90 8.20
N ASP A 137 4.81 18.97 9.51
CA ASP A 137 6.11 19.19 10.15
C ASP A 137 7.00 17.94 10.07
N GLU A 138 6.42 16.74 10.09
CA GLU A 138 7.15 15.50 9.79
C GLU A 138 7.59 15.42 8.33
N ILE A 139 6.73 15.78 7.37
CA ILE A 139 7.12 15.81 5.94
C ILE A 139 8.22 16.85 5.69
N HIS A 140 8.14 18.03 6.31
CA HIS A 140 9.22 19.01 6.26
C HIS A 140 10.52 18.50 6.90
N ALA A 141 10.45 17.79 8.03
CA ALA A 141 11.64 17.21 8.66
C ALA A 141 12.29 16.12 7.78
N LEU A 142 11.47 15.28 7.13
CA LEU A 142 11.92 14.27 6.17
C LEU A 142 12.58 14.93 4.95
N ASP A 143 11.96 15.96 4.36
CA ASP A 143 12.51 16.67 3.20
C ASP A 143 13.83 17.37 3.53
N VAL A 144 13.90 18.11 4.65
CA VAL A 144 15.13 18.77 5.13
C VAL A 144 16.26 17.75 5.32
N PHE A 145 15.97 16.61 5.97
CA PHE A 145 16.98 15.57 6.19
C PHE A 145 17.43 14.92 4.87
N TYR A 146 16.49 14.47 4.03
CA TYR A 146 16.80 13.74 2.81
C TYR A 146 17.28 14.61 1.64
N ASN A 147 17.25 15.93 1.74
CA ASN A 147 17.94 16.82 0.81
C ASN A 147 19.43 17.07 1.17
N THR A 148 19.88 16.67 2.37
CA THR A 148 21.32 16.72 2.71
C THR A 148 22.15 15.70 1.89
N PRO A 149 23.47 15.92 1.70
CA PRO A 149 24.36 14.90 1.13
C PRO A 149 24.33 13.58 1.93
N GLU A 150 24.30 13.68 3.25
CA GLU A 150 24.32 12.55 4.18
C GLU A 150 23.01 11.75 4.13
N GLY A 151 21.86 12.42 4.19
CA GLY A 151 20.53 11.80 4.10
C GLY A 151 20.33 11.05 2.79
N ARG A 152 20.73 11.63 1.64
CA ARG A 152 20.72 10.92 0.35
C ARG A 152 21.67 9.73 0.33
N SER A 153 22.85 9.87 0.95
CA SER A 153 23.80 8.76 1.05
C SER A 153 23.25 7.61 1.91
N ILE A 154 22.46 7.91 2.95
CA ILE A 154 21.79 6.91 3.77
C ILE A 154 20.73 6.16 2.95
N LEU A 155 19.83 6.86 2.24
CA LEU A 155 18.81 6.21 1.39
C LEU A 155 19.41 5.18 0.43
N LEU A 156 20.47 5.57 -0.30
CA LEU A 156 21.15 4.71 -1.27
C LEU A 156 21.91 3.53 -0.62
N LYS A 157 22.21 3.60 0.68
CA LYS A 157 22.95 2.56 1.41
C LYS A 157 22.05 1.59 2.18
N MET A 158 20.77 1.92 2.41
CA MET A 158 19.91 1.09 3.27
C MET A 158 19.60 -0.28 2.66
N GLN A 159 19.34 -0.36 1.35
CA GLN A 159 19.13 -1.65 0.68
C GLN A 159 20.39 -2.53 0.70
N PRO A 160 21.57 -2.12 0.21
CA PRO A 160 22.76 -2.98 0.23
C PRO A 160 23.25 -3.32 1.65
N PHE A 161 23.02 -2.43 2.63
CA PHE A 161 23.26 -2.75 4.05
C PHE A 161 22.35 -3.89 4.54
N LEU A 162 21.05 -3.84 4.21
CA LEU A 162 20.08 -4.86 4.60
C LEU A 162 20.36 -6.20 3.88
N GLU A 163 20.73 -6.15 2.60
CA GLU A 163 21.12 -7.33 1.82
C GLU A 163 22.34 -8.03 2.41
N ASP A 164 23.41 -7.29 2.74
CA ASP A 164 24.60 -7.83 3.39
C ASP A 164 24.28 -8.40 4.79
N ALA A 165 23.54 -7.66 5.61
CA ALA A 165 23.11 -8.12 6.93
C ALA A 165 22.28 -9.41 6.86
N LEU A 166 21.34 -9.52 5.91
CA LEU A 166 20.54 -10.73 5.68
C LEU A 166 21.38 -11.89 5.14
N ALA A 167 22.36 -11.63 4.26
CA ALA A 167 23.27 -12.65 3.76
C ALA A 167 24.14 -13.24 4.88
N GLN A 168 24.58 -12.41 5.84
CA GLN A 168 25.34 -12.85 7.01
C GLN A 168 24.55 -13.80 7.92
N VAL A 169 23.26 -13.55 8.15
CA VAL A 169 22.39 -14.40 9.01
C VAL A 169 21.61 -15.51 8.27
N ALA A 170 21.78 -15.60 6.94
CA ALA A 170 21.11 -16.61 6.13
C ALA A 170 21.43 -18.07 6.48
N PRO A 171 22.63 -18.44 7.00
CA PRO A 171 22.89 -19.79 7.52
C PRO A 171 22.07 -20.10 8.78
N GLU A 172 21.99 -19.18 9.74
CA GLU A 172 21.27 -19.32 11.00
C GLU A 172 19.77 -19.40 10.77
N ILE A 173 19.23 -18.59 9.84
CA ILE A 173 17.82 -18.67 9.42
C ILE A 173 17.51 -20.07 8.84
N ARG A 174 18.38 -20.63 8.00
CA ARG A 174 18.22 -21.99 7.45
C ARG A 174 18.27 -23.06 8.54
N ALA A 175 19.25 -22.98 9.45
CA ALA A 175 19.34 -23.91 10.59
C ALA A 175 18.09 -23.85 11.49
N ALA A 176 17.54 -22.65 11.72
CA ALA A 176 16.30 -22.48 12.47
C ALA A 176 15.08 -23.09 11.73
N GLN A 177 14.99 -22.94 10.41
CA GLN A 177 13.96 -23.55 9.58
C GLN A 177 14.00 -25.08 9.66
N ASP A 178 15.17 -25.70 9.57
CA ASP A 178 15.34 -27.15 9.69
C ASP A 178 14.87 -27.67 11.06
N VAL A 179 15.24 -26.99 12.15
CA VAL A 179 14.80 -27.32 13.52
C VAL A 179 13.27 -27.17 13.67
N ILE A 180 12.66 -26.14 13.09
CA ILE A 180 11.21 -25.94 13.11
C ILE A 180 10.51 -27.08 12.36
N LEU A 181 11.01 -27.48 11.19
CA LEU A 181 10.44 -28.59 10.40
C LEU A 181 10.52 -29.93 11.15
N GLN A 182 11.68 -30.25 11.73
CA GLN A 182 11.87 -31.47 12.54
C GLN A 182 10.85 -31.54 13.69
N ARG A 183 10.79 -30.49 14.52
CA ARG A 183 9.87 -30.44 15.67
C ARG A 183 8.40 -30.47 15.27
N THR A 184 8.06 -29.91 14.10
CA THR A 184 6.70 -29.97 13.55
C THR A 184 6.33 -31.41 13.16
N VAL A 185 7.24 -32.14 12.52
CA VAL A 185 7.03 -33.56 12.17
C VAL A 185 6.90 -34.43 13.41
N GLU A 186 7.75 -34.24 14.43
CA GLU A 186 7.67 -34.95 15.71
C GLU A 186 6.33 -34.72 16.41
N ALA A 187 5.89 -33.46 16.51
CA ALA A 187 4.60 -33.12 17.14
C ALA A 187 3.40 -33.74 16.41
N LEU A 188 3.42 -33.77 15.07
CA LEU A 188 2.37 -34.39 14.25
C LEU A 188 2.36 -35.93 14.31
N GLN A 189 3.48 -36.56 14.72
CA GLN A 189 3.57 -38.00 14.94
C GLN A 189 3.14 -38.39 16.35
N LEU A 190 3.47 -37.59 17.36
CA LEU A 190 3.06 -37.79 18.76
C LEU A 190 1.60 -37.43 19.04
N GLY A 191 0.96 -36.67 18.14
CA GLY A 191 -0.48 -36.34 18.18
C GLY A 191 -1.41 -37.39 17.57
N ARG A 192 -0.97 -38.65 17.42
CA ARG A 192 -1.77 -39.79 16.92
C ARG A 192 -1.76 -40.94 17.93
#